data_AF-A0AAW8EM72-F1
#
_entry.id   AF-A0AAW8EM72-F1
#
_cell.length_a   1.000
_cell.length_b   1.000
_cell.length_c   1.000
_cell.angle_alpha   90.00
_cell.angle_beta   90.00
_cell.angle_gamma   90.00
#
_symmetry.space_group_name_H-M   'P 1'
#
loop_
_entity.id
_entity.type
_entity.pdbx_description
1 polymer ?
#
loop_
_entity_poly.entity_id
_entity_poly.type
_entity_poly.pdbx_seq_one_letter_code
_entity_poly.pdbx_strand_id
1 'polypeptide(L)' 'MMMTKTLALVLAASAVLAGCVVAPYDRPAPRPHYGYGDRDRDRDGVPNRYDRDRDGDGIPNRYDRNPNNPYR' A
#
# COMPACT_ATOMS: atom_id res chain seq x y z
N MET A 1 -34.21 4.12 -36.36
CA MET A 1 -33.67 5.31 -35.63
C MET A 1 -34.03 5.35 -34.13
N MET A 2 -34.81 4.37 -33.61
CA MET A 2 -35.18 4.27 -32.18
C MET A 2 -34.29 3.26 -31.42
N MET A 3 -33.98 2.10 -32.03
CA MET A 3 -33.15 1.05 -31.41
C MET A 3 -31.65 1.41 -31.27
N THR A 4 -31.13 2.28 -32.13
CA THR A 4 -29.74 2.75 -32.03
C THR A 4 -29.55 3.75 -30.89
N LYS A 5 -30.60 4.52 -30.54
CA LYS A 5 -30.59 5.45 -29.40
C LYS A 5 -30.68 4.70 -28.07
N THR A 6 -31.45 3.62 -28.00
CA THR A 6 -31.53 2.76 -26.82
C THR A 6 -30.21 2.04 -26.57
N LEU A 7 -29.54 1.55 -27.62
CA LEU A 7 -28.23 0.92 -27.51
C LEU A 7 -27.18 1.90 -26.96
N ALA A 8 -27.17 3.14 -27.47
CA ALA A 8 -26.24 4.18 -27.00
C ALA A 8 -26.45 4.55 -25.52
N LEU A 9 -27.71 4.62 -25.07
CA LEU A 9 -28.03 4.87 -23.65
C LEU A 9 -27.59 3.74 -22.73
N VAL A 10 -27.78 2.48 -23.15
CA VAL A 10 -27.35 1.31 -22.37
C VAL A 10 -25.82 1.26 -22.28
N LEU A 11 -25.11 1.56 -23.37
CA LEU A 11 -23.65 1.54 -23.40
C LEU A 11 -23.02 2.65 -22.54
N ALA A 12 -23.63 3.84 -22.55
CA ALA A 12 -23.20 4.95 -21.69
C ALA A 12 -23.43 4.65 -20.19
N ALA A 13 -24.53 3.98 -19.84
CA ALA A 13 -24.84 3.62 -18.46
C ALA A 13 -23.86 2.56 -17.89
N SER A 14 -23.38 1.62 -18.71
CA SER A 14 -22.41 0.61 -18.27
C SER A 14 -21.01 1.15 -17.95
N ALA A 15 -20.63 2.29 -18.54
CA ALA A 15 -19.30 2.88 -18.31
C ALA A 15 -19.17 3.56 -16.92
N VAL A 16 -20.29 3.88 -16.26
CA VAL A 16 -20.29 4.56 -14.95
C VAL A 16 -20.16 3.59 -13.77
N LEU A 17 -20.47 2.30 -13.97
CA LEU A 17 -20.35 1.28 -12.91
C LEU A 17 -18.94 0.69 -12.75
N ALA A 18 -17.99 1.02 -13.64
CA ALA A 18 -16.59 0.62 -13.51
C ALA A 18 -15.80 1.56 -12.58
N GLY A 19 -16.42 1.97 -11.47
CA GLY A 19 -15.76 2.76 -10.43
C GLY A 19 -14.65 1.95 -9.78
N CYS A 20 -13.52 2.61 -9.51
CA CYS A 20 -12.36 2.02 -8.86
C CYS A 20 -12.75 1.47 -7.47
N VAL A 21 -12.90 0.15 -7.35
CA VAL A 21 -13.00 -0.51 -6.06
C VAL A 21 -11.62 -0.42 -5.40
N VAL A 22 -11.46 0.56 -4.50
CA VAL A 22 -10.37 0.50 -3.53
C VAL A 22 -10.77 -0.59 -2.55
N ALA A 23 -10.15 -1.77 -2.69
CA ALA A 23 -10.27 -2.79 -1.67
C ALA A 23 -9.80 -2.17 -0.34
N PRO A 24 -10.59 -2.24 0.75
CA PRO A 24 -10.08 -1.90 2.06
C PRO A 24 -8.89 -2.82 2.30
N TYR A 25 -7.71 -2.24 2.45
CA TYR A 25 -6.59 -2.98 3.02
C TYR A 25 -7.01 -3.30 4.45
N ASP A 26 -7.57 -4.50 4.66
CA ASP A 26 -7.67 -5.11 5.97
C ASP A 26 -6.24 -5.42 6.44
N ARG A 27 -5.49 -4.37 6.78
CA ARG A 27 -4.24 -4.52 7.51
C ARG A 27 -4.65 -5.02 8.88
N PRO A 28 -4.28 -6.27 9.26
CA PRO A 28 -4.54 -6.74 10.61
C PRO A 28 -3.97 -5.70 11.57
N ALA A 29 -4.75 -5.36 12.61
CA ALA A 29 -4.35 -4.41 13.63
C ALA A 29 -2.89 -4.67 14.03
N PRO A 30 -2.04 -3.63 14.14
CA PRO A 30 -0.66 -3.81 14.55
C PRO A 30 -0.66 -4.70 15.79
N ARG A 31 0.00 -5.86 15.66
CA ARG A 31 0.17 -6.77 16.79
C ARG A 31 0.71 -5.92 17.94
N PRO A 32 0.29 -6.11 19.20
CA PRO A 32 0.82 -5.31 20.29
C PRO A 32 2.33 -5.57 20.35
N HIS A 33 3.10 -4.64 19.76
CA HIS A 33 4.55 -4.72 19.63
C HIS A 33 5.13 -4.44 21.02
N TYR A 34 5.07 -5.45 21.88
CA TYR A 34 5.82 -5.50 23.11
C TYR A 34 7.31 -5.53 22.76
N GLY A 35 7.94 -4.37 22.90
CA GLY A 35 9.25 -4.30 23.53
C GLY A 35 10.45 -4.13 22.62
N TYR A 36 11.16 -3.05 22.92
CA TYR A 36 12.53 -2.66 22.54
C TYR A 36 12.66 -2.06 21.14
N GLY A 37 12.89 -0.75 21.11
CA GLY A 37 12.96 0.15 19.95
C GLY A 37 14.07 -0.12 18.92
N ASP A 38 14.44 -1.38 18.72
CA ASP A 38 15.44 -1.83 17.73
C ASP A 38 15.00 -3.08 16.95
N ARG A 39 13.80 -3.62 17.19
CA ARG A 39 13.35 -4.86 16.53
C ARG A 39 12.58 -4.63 15.23
N ASP A 40 11.93 -3.50 15.10
CA ASP A 40 11.09 -3.08 13.98
C ASP A 40 11.07 -1.54 14.04
N ARG A 41 11.88 -0.90 13.21
CA ARG A 41 12.25 0.51 13.36
C ARG A 41 11.27 1.44 12.65
N ASP A 42 10.79 1.05 11.49
CA ASP A 42 9.82 1.80 10.69
C ASP A 42 8.36 1.43 11.03
N ARG A 43 8.15 0.33 11.79
CA ARG A 43 6.84 -0.15 12.27
C ARG A 43 5.94 -0.65 11.14
N ASP A 44 6.52 -1.21 10.09
CA ASP A 44 5.78 -1.84 9.00
C ASP A 44 5.29 -3.26 9.34
N GLY A 45 5.73 -3.80 10.48
CA GLY A 45 5.39 -5.14 10.96
C GLY A 45 6.40 -6.23 10.56
N VAL A 46 7.48 -5.87 9.85
CA VAL A 46 8.59 -6.72 9.48
C VAL A 46 9.73 -6.52 10.48
N PRO A 47 10.20 -7.57 11.16
CA PRO A 47 11.36 -7.42 12.02
C PRO A 47 12.58 -6.94 11.23
N ASN A 48 13.34 -5.99 11.77
CA ASN A 48 14.56 -5.40 11.24
C ASN A 48 15.54 -6.43 10.62
N ARG A 49 15.63 -7.62 11.20
CA ARG A 49 16.48 -8.73 10.71
C ARG A 49 16.05 -9.31 9.35
N TYR A 50 14.80 -9.12 8.98
CA TYR A 50 14.18 -9.57 7.73
C TYR A 50 13.78 -8.41 6.81
N ASP A 51 13.73 -7.20 7.34
CA ASP A 51 13.38 -6.00 6.61
C ASP A 51 14.48 -5.58 5.63
N ARG A 52 14.07 -5.21 4.42
CA ARG A 52 14.93 -4.75 3.32
C ARG A 52 15.03 -3.23 3.24
N ASP A 53 14.24 -2.49 4.00
CA ASP A 53 14.20 -1.02 4.08
C ASP A 53 13.89 -0.63 5.53
N ARG A 54 14.89 -0.78 6.41
CA ARG A 54 14.67 -0.86 7.86
C ARG A 54 14.24 0.46 8.48
N ASP A 55 14.62 1.57 7.88
CA ASP A 55 14.22 2.91 8.29
C ASP A 55 13.02 3.44 7.49
N GLY A 56 12.53 2.70 6.49
CA GLY A 56 11.32 3.04 5.74
C GLY A 56 11.49 4.31 4.90
N ASP A 57 12.70 4.58 4.42
CA ASP A 57 13.01 5.78 3.63
C ASP A 57 12.86 5.55 2.12
N GLY A 58 12.57 4.32 1.70
CA GLY A 58 12.35 3.91 0.32
C GLY A 58 13.61 3.44 -0.39
N ILE A 59 14.78 3.46 0.26
CA ILE A 59 16.04 2.97 -0.28
C ILE A 59 16.33 1.58 0.31
N PRO A 60 16.49 0.54 -0.51
CA PRO A 60 16.86 -0.77 0.02
C PRO A 60 18.17 -0.72 0.81
N ASN A 61 18.21 -1.39 1.98
CA ASN A 61 19.35 -1.46 2.90
C ASN A 61 20.70 -1.77 2.21
N ARG A 62 20.68 -2.50 1.08
CA ARG A 62 21.88 -2.84 0.29
C ARG A 62 22.48 -1.67 -0.50
N TYR A 63 21.69 -0.64 -0.75
CA TYR A 63 22.06 0.58 -1.48
C TYR A 63 22.13 1.79 -0.58
N ASP A 64 21.82 1.61 0.71
CA ASP A 64 21.66 2.70 1.63
C ASP A 64 22.90 2.89 2.53
N ARG A 65 23.33 4.14 2.72
CA ARG A 65 24.65 4.48 3.32
C ARG A 65 24.69 4.44 4.84
N ASN A 66 23.69 5.02 5.50
CA ASN A 66 23.16 4.43 6.73
C ASN A 66 22.01 3.50 6.31
N PRO A 67 21.56 2.51 7.06
CA PRO A 67 20.29 1.83 6.73
C PRO A 67 19.38 1.77 7.96
N ASN A 68 19.42 2.87 8.70
CA ASN A 68 19.06 2.97 10.11
C ASN A 68 18.65 4.42 10.47
N ASN A 69 18.77 5.37 9.53
CA ASN A 69 18.46 6.78 9.73
C ASN A 69 17.56 7.26 8.58
N PRO A 70 16.26 7.49 8.82
CA PRO A 70 15.35 7.95 7.78
C PRO A 70 15.54 9.43 7.39
N TYR A 71 16.34 10.19 8.15
CA TYR A 71 16.49 11.65 8.00
C TYR A 71 17.85 12.08 7.48
N ARG A 72 18.33 11.46 6.40
CA ARG A 72 19.63 11.83 5.84
C ARG A 72 19.60 13.04 4.93
#